data_AF-A0AA46NQT9-F1
#
_entry.id   AF-A0AA46NQT9-F1
#
_cell.length_a   1.000
_cell.length_b   1.000
_cell.length_c   1.000
_cell.angle_alpha   90.00
_cell.angle_beta   90.00
_cell.angle_gamma   90.00
#
_symmetry.space_group_name_H-M   'P 1'
#
loop_
_entity.id
_entity.type
_entity.pdbx_description
1 polymer ?
#
loop_
_entity_poly.entity_id
_entity_poly.type
_entity_poly.pdbx_seq_one_letter_code
_entity_poly.pdbx_strand_id
1 'polypeptide(L)'
;MNSSAVHWMLTDYKCKYYADGGLKKSIRLCKTIKADLVEEGKVIYLSSFDLASIMYHSNLENLKKGRTNALAIVLETKRFFDYLYHNPNYRNSLYTPDMTRKIFDSYQKETSLTTMSIALDKLVTEIRKDLGYLYDETIGSYPLVI
;
A
#
# COMPACT_ATOMS: atom_id res chain seq x y z
N MET A 1 5.26 24.23 -11.82
CA MET A 1 4.66 22.89 -11.92
C MET A 1 3.71 22.72 -10.74
N ASN A 2 2.47 22.26 -10.94
CA ASN A 2 1.53 22.10 -9.82
C ASN A 2 1.90 20.88 -8.94
N SER A 3 1.46 20.88 -7.68
CA SER A 3 1.75 19.82 -6.69
C SER A 3 1.40 18.41 -7.21
N SER A 4 0.29 18.28 -7.95
CA SER A 4 -0.15 17.01 -8.54
C SER A 4 0.80 16.47 -9.61
N ALA A 5 1.38 17.34 -10.45
CA ALA A 5 2.34 16.93 -11.47
C ALA A 5 3.67 16.48 -10.84
N VAL A 6 4.15 17.17 -9.79
CA VAL A 6 5.36 16.79 -9.05
C VAL A 6 5.15 15.43 -8.36
N HIS A 7 4.01 15.25 -7.68
CA HIS A 7 3.64 13.98 -7.06
C HIS A 7 3.68 12.81 -8.03
N TRP A 8 3.03 12.97 -9.19
CA TRP A 8 2.99 11.94 -10.22
C TRP A 8 4.38 11.63 -10.75
N MET A 9 5.18 12.66 -11.07
CA MET A 9 6.54 12.50 -11.57
C MET A 9 7.41 11.71 -10.59
N LEU A 10 7.39 12.05 -9.30
CA LEU A 10 8.16 11.35 -8.27
C LEU A 10 7.69 9.91 -8.09
N THR A 11 6.38 9.68 -8.08
CA THR A 11 5.81 8.33 -7.97
C THR A 11 6.15 7.48 -9.18
N ASP A 12 6.08 8.03 -10.39
CA ASP A 12 6.44 7.36 -11.64
C ASP A 12 7.92 6.99 -11.68
N TYR A 13 8.79 7.96 -11.39
CA TYR A 13 10.23 7.75 -11.29
C TYR A 13 10.57 6.65 -10.28
N LYS A 14 10.03 6.74 -9.07
CA LYS A 14 10.27 5.76 -8.01
C LYS A 14 9.77 4.36 -8.41
N CYS A 15 8.60 4.29 -9.05
CA CYS A 15 8.03 3.05 -9.54
C CYS A 15 8.88 2.39 -10.62
N LYS A 16 9.39 3.18 -11.57
CA LYS A 16 10.16 2.69 -12.72
C LYS A 16 11.54 2.19 -12.33
N TYR A 17 12.24 2.94 -11.48
CA TYR A 17 13.66 2.70 -11.23
C TYR A 17 13.95 1.88 -9.96
N TYR A 18 13.02 1.81 -9.00
CA TYR A 18 13.27 1.14 -7.72
C TYR A 18 12.30 0.00 -7.41
N ALA A 19 11.14 -0.08 -8.08
CA ALA A 19 10.13 -1.09 -7.78
C ALA A 19 9.74 -1.98 -8.97
N ASP A 20 10.40 -1.87 -10.13
CA ASP A 20 10.08 -2.61 -11.37
C ASP A 20 8.57 -2.65 -11.70
N GLY A 21 7.85 -1.53 -11.48
CA GLY A 21 6.40 -1.44 -11.71
C GLY A 21 5.52 -1.87 -10.54
N GLY A 22 6.09 -2.47 -9.49
CA GLY A 22 5.40 -2.94 -8.28
C GLY A 22 4.66 -1.86 -7.51
N LEU A 23 5.21 -0.64 -7.45
CA LEU A 23 4.58 0.50 -6.77
C LEU A 23 3.23 0.89 -7.40
N LYS A 24 3.12 0.98 -8.72
CA LYS A 24 1.82 1.27 -9.36
C LYS A 24 0.85 0.10 -9.25
N LYS A 25 1.34 -1.15 -9.11
CA LYS A 25 0.48 -2.31 -8.86
C LYS A 25 -0.10 -2.27 -7.45
N SER A 26 0.69 -1.94 -6.42
CA SER A 26 0.16 -1.79 -5.06
C SER A 26 -0.81 -0.62 -4.93
N ILE A 27 -0.54 0.52 -5.59
CA ILE A 27 -1.48 1.65 -5.61
C ILE A 27 -2.82 1.25 -6.24
N ARG A 28 -2.81 0.45 -7.32
CA ARG A 28 -4.03 -0.08 -7.93
C ARG A 28 -4.77 -1.02 -6.98
N LEU A 29 -4.07 -1.93 -6.31
CA LEU A 29 -4.65 -2.80 -5.29
C LEU A 29 -5.35 -1.97 -4.19
N CYS A 30 -4.70 -0.95 -3.64
CA CYS A 30 -5.32 -0.08 -2.64
C CYS A 30 -6.60 0.60 -3.14
N LYS A 31 -6.63 1.02 -4.41
CA LYS A 31 -7.82 1.64 -5.02
C LYS A 31 -8.95 0.64 -5.20
N THR A 32 -8.64 -0.60 -5.60
CA THR A 32 -9.62 -1.68 -5.67
C THR A 32 -10.22 -1.97 -4.31
N ILE A 33 -9.40 -2.20 -3.28
CA ILE A 33 -9.87 -2.41 -1.90
C ILE A 33 -10.72 -1.25 -1.40
N LYS A 34 -10.32 0.00 -1.70
CA LYS A 34 -11.14 1.16 -1.37
C LYS A 34 -12.51 1.10 -2.07
N ALA A 35 -12.56 0.75 -3.35
CA ALA A 35 -13.81 0.67 -4.10
C ALA A 35 -14.74 -0.40 -3.50
N ASP A 36 -14.21 -1.60 -3.22
CA ASP A 36 -14.96 -2.71 -2.62
C ASP A 36 -15.54 -2.30 -1.25
N LEU A 37 -14.73 -1.67 -0.40
CA LEU A 37 -15.20 -1.16 0.90
C LEU A 37 -16.29 -0.10 0.78
N VAL A 38 -16.21 0.77 -0.23
CA VAL A 38 -17.24 1.78 -0.48
C VAL A 38 -18.54 1.13 -0.98
N GLU A 39 -18.44 0.10 -1.82
CA GLU A 39 -19.58 -0.69 -2.27
C GLU A 39 -20.26 -1.43 -1.08
N GLU A 40 -19.48 -1.90 -0.12
CA GLU A 40 -19.96 -2.45 1.17
C GLU A 40 -20.53 -1.38 2.14
N GLY A 41 -20.62 -0.12 1.73
CA GLY A 41 -21.18 0.98 2.52
C GLY A 41 -20.22 1.59 3.54
N LYS A 42 -18.92 1.32 3.46
CA LYS A 42 -17.90 1.99 4.30
C LYS A 42 -17.51 3.35 3.71
N VAL A 43 -17.17 4.29 4.58
CA VAL A 43 -16.64 5.60 4.17
C VAL A 43 -15.12 5.60 4.30
N ILE A 44 -14.42 5.85 3.19
CA ILE A 44 -12.95 5.92 3.13
C ILE A 44 -12.49 7.31 2.70
N TYR A 45 -11.89 8.04 3.64
CA TYR A 45 -11.43 9.43 3.50
C TYR A 45 -10.05 9.55 2.83
N LEU A 46 -9.30 8.44 2.71
CA LEU A 46 -8.04 8.43 1.96
C LEU A 46 -8.33 8.56 0.45
N SER A 47 -7.86 9.64 -0.17
CA SER A 47 -8.00 9.85 -1.61
C SER A 47 -7.04 8.96 -2.41
N SER A 48 -7.24 8.87 -3.73
CA SER A 48 -6.26 8.22 -4.63
C SER A 48 -4.85 8.81 -4.50
N PHE A 49 -4.76 10.12 -4.23
CA PHE A 49 -3.51 10.83 -4.01
C PHE A 49 -2.86 10.42 -2.70
N ASP A 50 -3.65 10.25 -1.64
CA ASP A 50 -3.14 9.80 -0.33
C ASP A 50 -2.69 8.34 -0.40
N LEU A 51 -3.45 7.45 -1.05
CA LEU A 51 -3.05 6.05 -1.23
C LEU A 51 -1.74 5.90 -2.02
N ALA A 52 -1.57 6.72 -3.07
CA ALA A 52 -0.31 6.78 -3.80
C ALA A 52 0.84 7.31 -2.93
N SER A 53 0.56 8.31 -2.10
CA SER A 53 1.54 8.87 -1.16
C SER A 53 1.92 7.88 -0.06
N ILE A 54 0.97 7.07 0.44
CA ILE A 54 1.22 6.00 1.40
C ILE A 54 2.17 4.99 0.77
N MET A 55 1.81 4.40 -0.37
CA MET A 55 2.64 3.38 -1.00
C MET A 55 4.00 3.90 -1.48
N TYR A 56 4.13 5.21 -1.75
CA TYR A 56 5.42 5.84 -2.02
C TYR A 56 6.44 5.61 -0.89
N HIS A 57 6.00 5.45 0.36
CA HIS A 57 6.86 5.20 1.52
C HIS A 57 7.04 3.72 1.88
N SER A 58 6.40 2.80 1.15
CA SER A 58 6.54 1.36 1.38
C SER A 58 7.92 0.81 0.96
N ASN A 59 8.19 -0.45 1.31
CA ASN A 59 9.46 -1.09 0.98
C ASN A 59 9.51 -1.45 -0.52
N LEU A 60 10.30 -0.70 -1.28
CA LEU A 60 10.40 -0.84 -2.73
C LEU A 60 11.06 -2.14 -3.16
N GLU A 61 12.02 -2.66 -2.39
CA GLU A 61 12.67 -3.94 -2.70
C GLU A 61 11.68 -5.10 -2.58
N ASN A 62 10.77 -5.03 -1.60
CA ASN A 62 9.66 -5.98 -1.52
C ASN A 62 8.68 -5.83 -2.70
N LEU A 63 8.31 -4.60 -3.06
CA LEU A 63 7.45 -4.37 -4.23
C LEU A 63 8.10 -4.83 -5.54
N LYS A 64 9.42 -4.72 -5.67
CA LYS A 64 10.20 -5.15 -6.83
C LYS A 64 10.12 -6.66 -7.07
N LYS A 65 10.05 -7.47 -6.00
CA LYS A 65 9.79 -8.92 -6.08
C LYS A 65 8.45 -9.23 -6.77
N GLY A 66 7.55 -8.25 -6.81
CA GLY A 66 6.31 -8.25 -7.60
C GLY A 66 6.47 -8.54 -9.09
N ARG A 67 7.68 -8.35 -9.63
CA ARG A 67 8.01 -8.69 -11.02
C ARG A 67 7.94 -10.19 -11.30
N THR A 68 8.40 -11.01 -10.36
CA THR A 68 8.39 -12.48 -10.49
C THR A 68 7.20 -13.10 -9.79
N ASN A 69 6.71 -12.45 -8.73
CA ASN A 69 5.66 -12.97 -7.89
C ASN A 69 4.68 -11.87 -7.46
N ALA A 70 3.48 -11.88 -8.03
CA ALA A 70 2.45 -10.89 -7.71
C ALA A 70 2.04 -10.89 -6.23
N LEU A 71 2.16 -12.02 -5.53
CA LEU A 71 1.84 -12.12 -4.10
C LEU A 71 2.70 -11.19 -3.24
N ALA A 72 3.96 -10.97 -3.62
CA ALA A 72 4.85 -10.04 -2.92
C ALA A 72 4.28 -8.61 -2.85
N ILE A 73 3.53 -8.18 -3.87
CA ILE A 73 2.88 -6.86 -3.91
C ILE A 73 1.74 -6.80 -2.90
N VAL A 74 0.92 -7.85 -2.84
CA VAL A 74 -0.21 -7.94 -1.89
C VAL A 74 0.32 -7.91 -0.47
N LEU A 75 1.33 -8.74 -0.19
CA LEU A 75 1.89 -8.88 1.15
C LEU A 75 2.63 -7.63 1.62
N GLU A 76 3.42 -6.97 0.76
CA GLU A 76 4.06 -5.71 1.12
C GLU A 76 3.02 -4.61 1.37
N THR A 77 1.93 -4.59 0.58
CA THR A 77 0.85 -3.63 0.77
C THR A 77 0.18 -3.84 2.14
N LYS A 78 -0.20 -5.08 2.48
CA LYS A 78 -0.73 -5.42 3.81
C LYS A 78 0.27 -5.04 4.90
N ARG A 79 1.53 -5.50 4.78
CA ARG A 79 2.59 -5.29 5.78
C ARG A 79 2.77 -3.80 6.06
N PHE A 80 2.80 -2.97 5.02
CA PHE A 80 3.02 -1.54 5.20
C PHE A 80 1.81 -0.83 5.83
N PHE A 81 0.58 -1.18 5.45
CA PHE A 81 -0.62 -0.65 6.11
C PHE A 81 -0.68 -1.03 7.59
N ASP A 82 -0.37 -2.29 7.90
CA ASP A 82 -0.30 -2.82 9.26
C ASP A 82 0.80 -2.14 10.09
N TYR A 83 1.96 -1.90 9.48
CA TYR A 83 3.04 -1.13 10.10
C TYR A 83 2.60 0.30 10.44
N LEU A 84 1.92 1.00 9.52
CA LEU A 84 1.41 2.35 9.78
C LEU A 84 0.34 2.39 10.87
N TYR A 85 -0.49 1.35 10.96
CA TYR A 85 -1.48 1.21 12.02
C TYR A 85 -0.82 1.08 13.40
N HIS A 86 0.21 0.23 13.52
CA HIS A 86 0.93 -0.02 14.77
C HIS A 86 1.96 1.05 15.16
N ASN A 87 2.37 1.91 14.21
CA ASN A 87 3.42 2.92 14.43
C ASN A 87 2.92 4.35 14.17
N PRO A 88 2.06 4.89 15.05
CA PRO A 88 1.42 6.20 14.84
C PRO A 88 2.44 7.35 14.74
N ASN A 89 3.56 7.28 15.47
CA ASN A 89 4.63 8.28 15.38
C ASN A 89 5.24 8.34 13.98
N TYR A 90 5.54 7.18 13.39
CA TYR A 90 6.06 7.11 12.02
C TYR A 90 4.99 7.52 11.01
N ARG A 91 3.77 7.00 11.13
CA ARG A 91 2.62 7.37 10.29
C ARG A 91 2.41 8.88 10.24
N ASN A 92 2.40 9.54 11.39
CA ASN A 92 2.18 11.00 11.50
C ASN A 92 3.40 11.80 11.01
N SER A 93 4.56 11.17 10.86
CA SER A 93 5.74 11.81 10.26
C SER A 93 5.63 11.93 8.73
N LEU A 94 4.81 11.09 8.07
CA LEU A 94 4.75 10.99 6.61
C LEU A 94 4.14 12.22 5.92
N TYR A 95 4.83 12.67 4.89
CA TYR A 95 4.39 13.70 3.95
C TYR A 95 4.06 13.12 2.58
N THR A 96 3.31 13.86 1.78
CA THR A 96 3.13 13.57 0.37
C THR A 96 4.48 13.59 -0.37
N PRO A 97 4.65 12.86 -1.49
CA PRO A 97 5.91 12.81 -2.24
C PRO A 97 6.54 14.17 -2.55
N ASP A 98 5.71 15.19 -2.81
CA ASP A 98 6.11 16.56 -3.09
C ASP A 98 6.38 17.40 -1.82
N MET A 99 6.27 16.80 -0.63
CA MET A 99 6.53 17.38 0.69
C MET A 99 5.61 18.55 1.09
N THR A 100 4.49 18.74 0.40
CA THR A 100 3.61 19.91 0.63
C THR A 100 2.64 19.75 1.79
N ARG A 101 2.22 18.51 2.11
CA ARG A 101 1.27 18.24 3.20
C ARG A 101 1.51 16.91 3.88
N LYS A 102 1.02 16.77 5.11
CA LYS A 102 0.93 15.49 5.79
C LYS A 102 -0.08 14.59 5.09
N ILE A 103 0.23 13.30 5.02
CA ILE A 103 -0.71 12.31 4.48
C ILE A 103 -1.89 12.15 5.46
N PHE A 104 -1.56 11.93 6.73
CA PHE A 104 -2.49 11.78 7.85
C PHE A 104 -2.59 13.11 8.59
N ASP A 105 -3.51 13.95 8.12
CA ASP A 105 -3.78 15.31 8.63
C ASP A 105 -5.10 15.39 9.43
N SER A 106 -5.78 14.26 9.60
CA SER A 106 -7.12 14.17 10.19
C SER A 106 -7.38 12.77 10.74
N TYR A 107 -8.14 12.70 11.83
CA TYR A 107 -8.52 11.43 12.46
C TYR A 107 -9.28 10.50 11.49
N GLN A 108 -10.11 11.06 10.61
CA GLN A 108 -10.87 10.30 9.62
C GLN A 108 -9.97 9.51 8.65
N LYS A 109 -8.80 10.05 8.28
CA LYS A 109 -7.82 9.33 7.46
C LYS A 109 -7.14 8.20 8.24
N GLU A 110 -6.97 8.35 9.54
CA GLU A 110 -6.45 7.27 10.41
C GLU A 110 -7.46 6.12 10.56
N THR A 111 -8.75 6.46 10.74
CA THR A 111 -9.83 5.46 10.73
C THR A 111 -9.92 4.73 9.38
N SER A 112 -9.73 5.48 8.28
CA SER A 112 -9.67 4.91 6.92
C SER A 112 -8.51 3.95 6.76
N LEU A 113 -7.31 4.30 7.25
CA LEU A 113 -6.14 3.41 7.25
C LEU A 113 -6.44 2.10 7.99
N THR A 114 -7.04 2.20 9.18
CA THR A 114 -7.41 1.03 10.00
C THR A 114 -8.38 0.12 9.23
N THR A 115 -9.42 0.70 8.63
CA THR A 115 -10.42 -0.04 7.84
C THR A 115 -9.77 -0.75 6.65
N MET A 116 -8.88 -0.06 5.93
CA MET A 116 -8.15 -0.67 4.81
C MET A 116 -7.15 -1.75 5.25
N SER A 117 -6.47 -1.57 6.39
CA SER A 117 -5.55 -2.57 6.94
C SER A 117 -6.29 -3.88 7.25
N ILE A 118 -7.46 -3.79 7.90
CA ILE A 118 -8.31 -4.96 8.19
C ILE A 118 -8.77 -5.64 6.89
N ALA A 119 -9.13 -4.87 5.86
CA ALA A 119 -9.54 -5.43 4.57
C ALA A 119 -8.38 -6.15 3.86
N LEU A 120 -7.16 -5.60 3.91
CA LEU A 120 -5.96 -6.25 3.38
C LEU A 120 -5.61 -7.53 4.14
N ASP A 121 -5.78 -7.55 5.47
CA ASP A 121 -5.59 -8.75 6.28
C ASP A 121 -6.58 -9.85 5.89
N LYS A 122 -7.84 -9.50 5.66
CA LYS A 122 -8.86 -10.44 5.15
C LYS A 122 -8.47 -10.96 3.77
N LEU A 123 -8.07 -10.09 2.84
CA LEU A 123 -7.62 -10.51 1.51
C LEU A 123 -6.47 -11.53 1.58
N VAL A 124 -5.43 -11.24 2.37
CA VAL A 124 -4.29 -12.16 2.55
C VAL A 124 -4.74 -13.47 3.18
N THR A 125 -5.67 -13.42 4.14
CA THR A 125 -6.23 -14.61 4.77
C THR A 125 -6.97 -15.50 3.77
N GLU A 126 -7.80 -14.93 2.91
CA GLU A 126 -8.53 -15.69 1.88
C GLU A 126 -7.58 -16.24 0.81
N ILE A 127 -6.61 -15.45 0.33
CA ILE A 127 -5.57 -15.93 -0.61
C ILE A 127 -4.81 -17.12 -0.03
N ARG A 128 -4.47 -17.07 1.27
CA ARG A 128 -3.78 -18.18 1.94
C ARG A 128 -4.63 -19.44 1.99
N LYS A 129 -5.94 -19.32 2.24
CA LYS A 129 -6.86 -20.46 2.23
C LYS A 129 -6.96 -21.07 0.82
N ASP A 130 -7.05 -20.23 -0.20
CA ASP A 130 -7.19 -20.66 -1.59
C ASP A 130 -5.93 -21.34 -2.13
N LEU A 131 -4.75 -20.81 -1.81
CA LEU A 131 -3.46 -21.32 -2.31
C LEU A 131 -2.86 -22.44 -1.45
N GLY A 132 -3.23 -22.52 -0.16
CA GLY A 132 -2.74 -23.54 0.77
C GLY A 132 -1.21 -23.64 0.79
N TYR A 133 -0.68 -24.84 0.49
CA TYR A 133 0.76 -25.11 0.47
C TYR A 133 1.56 -24.18 -0.46
N LEU A 134 0.99 -23.79 -1.61
CA LEU A 134 1.67 -22.91 -2.57
C LEU A 134 1.93 -21.51 -1.97
N TYR A 135 1.07 -21.05 -1.06
CA TYR A 135 1.31 -19.81 -0.33
C TYR A 135 2.55 -19.92 0.54
N ASP A 136 2.65 -20.97 1.37
CA ASP A 136 3.74 -21.13 2.33
C ASP A 136 5.10 -21.33 1.61
N GLU A 137 5.13 -22.09 0.51
CA GLU A 137 6.32 -22.24 -0.34
C GLU A 137 6.76 -20.91 -0.98
N THR A 138 5.79 -20.13 -1.43
CA THR A 138 6.02 -18.82 -2.05
C THR A 138 6.62 -17.83 -1.05
N ILE A 139 6.12 -17.81 0.19
CA ILE A 139 6.69 -16.98 1.26
C ILE A 139 8.10 -17.41 1.60
N GLY A 140 8.34 -18.73 1.71
CA GLY A 140 9.67 -19.28 2.01
C GLY A 140 10.70 -18.92 0.95
N SER A 141 10.31 -18.94 -0.33
CA SER A 141 11.20 -18.62 -1.47
C SER A 141 11.40 -17.13 -1.69
N TYR A 142 10.45 -16.28 -1.27
CA TYR A 142 10.49 -14.83 -1.47
C TYR A 142 10.17 -14.07 -0.17
N PRO A 143 11.00 -14.19 0.87
CA PRO A 143 10.73 -13.56 2.16
C PRO A 143 10.69 -12.03 2.02
N LEU A 144 9.72 -11.39 2.66
CA LEU A 144 9.67 -9.94 2.75
C LEU A 144 10.74 -9.43 3.71
N VAL A 145 11.37 -8.33 3.36
CA VAL A 145 12.27 -7.59 4.25
C VAL A 145 11.42 -6.72 5.16
N ILE A 146 11.65 -6.79 6.47
CA ILE A 146 10.91 -6.03 7.48
C ILE A 146 11.37 -4.57 7.51
#